data_AF-A0ABD5DGM1-F1
#
_entry.id   AF-A0ABD5DGM1-F1
#
_cell.length_a   1.000
_cell.length_b   1.000
_cell.length_c   1.000
_cell.angle_alpha   90.00
_cell.angle_beta   90.00
_cell.angle_gamma   90.00
#
_symmetry.space_group_name_H-M   'P 1'
#
loop_
_entity.id
_entity.type
_entity.pdbx_description
1 polymer ?
#
loop_
_entity_poly.entity_id
_entity_poly.type
_entity_poly.pdbx_seq_one_letter_code
_entity_poly.pdbx_strand_id
1 'polypeptide(L)'
;ALVSRGMNGEGKPWRVAIQKPTDRENAVQAIVDINGHGISTSGSYRNYYELDGKRISHVIDPQTGQPITHKLVSVTVIAPTALEADGWDTGLMVLGPEKAQQVVREEGLAVYM
;
A
#
# COMPACT_ATOMS: atom_id res chain seq x y z
N ALA A 1 -5.16 -4.20 -6.04
CA ALA A 1 -4.18 -4.19 -7.15
C ALA A 1 -4.74 -3.60 -8.46
N LEU A 2 -3.92 -2.88 -9.22
CA LEU A 2 -4.17 -2.36 -10.58
C LEU A 2 -2.98 -2.67 -11.49
N VAL A 3 -3.20 -2.69 -12.80
CA VAL A 3 -2.18 -2.76 -13.86
C VAL A 3 -2.58 -1.82 -15.00
N SER A 4 -1.62 -1.21 -15.69
CA SER A 4 -1.92 -0.42 -16.88
C SER A 4 -0.96 -0.72 -18.03
N ARG A 5 -1.42 -0.52 -19.26
CA ARG A 5 -0.58 -0.55 -20.45
C ARG A 5 -1.04 0.45 -21.50
N GLY A 6 -0.11 1.10 -22.17
CA GLY A 6 -0.38 2.06 -23.24
C GLY A 6 -0.75 3.45 -22.72
N MET A 7 -1.44 4.22 -23.57
CA MET A 7 -1.82 5.61 -23.31
C MET A 7 -3.34 5.76 -23.19
N ASN A 8 -3.79 6.81 -22.51
CA ASN A 8 -5.18 7.22 -22.44
C ASN A 8 -5.68 7.84 -23.76
N GLY A 9 -6.95 8.24 -23.82
CA GLY A 9 -7.56 8.83 -25.03
C GLY A 9 -6.94 10.15 -25.51
N GLU A 10 -6.10 10.81 -24.69
CA GLU A 10 -5.35 12.01 -25.06
C GLU A 10 -3.90 11.70 -25.48
N GLY A 11 -3.51 10.43 -25.58
CA GLY A 11 -2.14 10.04 -25.89
C GLY A 11 -1.15 10.22 -24.73
N LYS A 12 -1.63 10.39 -23.49
CA LYS A 12 -0.80 10.51 -22.28
C LYS A 12 -0.80 9.20 -21.48
N PRO A 13 0.22 8.94 -20.65
CA PRO A 13 0.18 7.80 -19.74
C PRO A 13 -1.04 7.83 -18.81
N TRP A 14 -1.52 6.65 -18.42
CA TRP A 14 -2.58 6.53 -17.43
C TRP A 14 -2.12 7.13 -16.10
N ARG A 15 -2.98 7.95 -15.48
CA ARG A 15 -2.68 8.61 -14.21
C ARG A 15 -3.25 7.78 -13.07
N VAL A 16 -2.38 7.16 -12.27
CA VAL A 16 -2.79 6.43 -11.07
C VAL A 16 -2.47 7.27 -9.85
N ALA A 17 -3.50 7.64 -9.09
CA ALA A 17 -3.36 8.47 -7.90
C ALA A 17 -3.12 7.62 -6.65
N ILE A 18 -2.07 7.93 -5.89
CA ILE A 18 -1.84 7.44 -4.54
C ILE A 18 -2.52 8.42 -3.59
N GLN A 19 -3.44 7.94 -2.76
CA GLN A 19 -4.18 8.77 -1.81
C GLN A 19 -3.34 9.09 -0.58
N LYS A 20 -3.54 10.26 0.01
CA LYS A 20 -3.04 10.54 1.35
C LYS A 20 -3.79 9.65 2.35
N PRO A 21 -3.10 8.95 3.26
CA PRO A 21 -3.73 8.04 4.21
C PRO A 21 -4.34 8.82 5.40
N THR A 22 -5.37 9.61 5.12
CA THR A 22 -6.14 10.39 6.09
C THR A 22 -7.63 10.06 5.97
N ASP A 23 -8.32 10.08 7.11
CA ASP A 23 -9.76 9.86 7.27
C ASP A 23 -10.59 11.15 7.12
N ARG A 24 -9.95 12.33 7.02
CA ARG A 24 -10.63 13.63 7.00
C ARG A 24 -10.88 14.17 5.60
N GLU A 25 -9.98 13.91 4.66
CA GLU A 25 -10.05 14.49 3.32
C GLU A 25 -9.60 13.51 2.22
N ASN A 26 -10.32 13.53 1.09
CA ASN A 26 -9.88 12.87 -0.14
C ASN A 26 -8.79 13.71 -0.81
N ALA A 27 -7.54 13.57 -0.34
CA ALA A 27 -6.39 14.24 -0.91
C ALA A 27 -5.52 13.26 -1.71
N VAL A 28 -5.07 13.70 -2.89
CA VAL A 28 -4.07 12.98 -3.68
C VAL A 28 -2.68 13.31 -3.14
N GLN A 29 -1.88 12.28 -2.88
CA GLN A 29 -0.50 12.43 -2.42
C GLN A 29 0.48 12.48 -3.59
N ALA A 30 0.30 11.57 -4.55
CA ALA A 30 1.15 11.44 -5.71
C ALA A 30 0.35 10.88 -6.90
N ILE A 31 0.86 11.11 -8.10
CA ILE A 31 0.33 10.52 -9.32
C ILE A 31 1.49 9.83 -10.03
N VAL A 32 1.31 8.56 -10.36
CA VAL A 32 2.33 7.70 -10.95
C VAL A 32 1.85 7.12 -12.28
N ASP A 33 2.81 6.89 -13.16
CA ASP A 33 2.65 6.03 -14.34
C ASP A 33 3.15 4.63 -13.98
N ILE A 34 2.33 3.62 -14.27
CA ILE A 34 2.62 2.20 -14.00
C ILE A 34 2.60 1.37 -15.29
N ASN A 35 2.78 2.00 -16.45
CA ASN A 35 2.71 1.32 -17.74
C ASN A 35 3.66 0.09 -17.76
N GLY A 36 3.08 -1.10 -17.94
CA GLY A 36 3.79 -2.38 -17.91
C GLY A 36 4.07 -2.96 -16.52
N HIS A 37 3.56 -2.33 -15.45
CA HIS A 37 3.77 -2.72 -14.05
C HIS A 37 2.44 -2.83 -13.29
N GLY A 38 2.47 -3.54 -12.18
CA GLY A 38 1.38 -3.58 -11.21
C GLY A 38 1.60 -2.60 -10.05
N ILE A 39 0.51 -2.10 -9.50
CA ILE A 39 0.50 -1.35 -8.24
C ILE A 39 -0.56 -1.92 -7.31
N SER A 40 -0.27 -2.03 -6.02
CA SER A 40 -1.27 -2.33 -5.00
C SER A 40 -1.06 -1.48 -3.76
N THR A 41 -2.09 -1.40 -2.92
CA THR A 41 -2.04 -0.61 -1.70
C THR A 41 -2.78 -1.35 -0.59
N SER A 42 -2.06 -1.69 0.47
CA SER A 42 -2.61 -2.16 1.73
C SER A 42 -2.72 -0.96 2.68
N GLY A 43 -3.87 -0.76 3.31
CA GLY A 43 -4.12 0.41 4.14
C GLY A 43 -5.08 0.13 5.29
N SER A 44 -4.77 0.68 6.46
CA SER A 44 -5.58 0.58 7.67
C SER A 44 -6.42 1.83 7.95
N TYR A 45 -6.26 2.92 7.18
CA TYR A 45 -6.97 4.19 7.46
C TYR A 45 -8.46 4.19 7.17
N ARG A 46 -8.95 3.33 6.26
CA ARG A 46 -10.39 3.19 5.95
C ARG A 46 -11.01 1.92 6.51
N ASN A 47 -10.21 0.86 6.62
CA ASN A 47 -10.67 -0.47 7.02
C ASN A 47 -10.05 -0.82 8.38
N TYR A 48 -10.55 -0.15 9.42
CA TYR A 48 -10.26 -0.48 10.81
C TYR A 48 -11.58 -0.61 11.58
N TYR A 49 -11.58 -1.45 12.60
CA TYR A 49 -12.66 -1.52 13.57
C TYR A 49 -12.25 -0.76 14.84
N GLU A 50 -13.17 -0.08 15.50
CA GLU A 50 -12.88 0.58 16.77
C GLU A 50 -13.54 -0.19 17.91
N LEU A 51 -12.74 -0.65 18.87
CA LEU A 51 -13.20 -1.32 20.08
C LEU A 51 -12.54 -0.66 21.28
N ASP A 52 -13.32 -0.23 22.26
CA ASP A 52 -12.84 0.42 23.48
C ASP A 52 -11.87 1.60 23.23
N GLY A 53 -12.13 2.38 22.17
CA GLY A 53 -11.30 3.53 21.78
C GLY A 53 -9.97 3.17 21.11
N LYS A 54 -9.77 1.89 20.74
CA LYS A 54 -8.58 1.42 20.01
C LYS A 54 -8.95 1.02 18.58
N ARG A 55 -8.17 1.51 17.62
CA ARG A 55 -8.25 1.06 16.23
C ARG A 55 -7.65 -0.34 16.11
N ILE A 56 -8.42 -1.27 15.57
CA ILE A 56 -8.07 -2.65 15.30
C ILE A 56 -7.96 -2.81 13.78
N SER A 57 -6.78 -3.18 13.31
CA SER A 57 -6.54 -3.48 11.89
C SER A 57 -7.23 -4.78 11.47
N HIS A 58 -7.62 -4.88 10.21
CA HIS A 58 -8.06 -6.15 9.62
C HIS A 58 -6.88 -7.05 9.19
N VAL A 59 -5.66 -6.50 9.19
CA VAL A 59 -4.44 -7.24 8.89
C VAL A 59 -3.95 -7.94 10.16
N ILE A 60 -3.77 -9.26 10.07
CA ILE A 60 -3.35 -10.13 11.17
C ILE A 60 -1.86 -10.42 11.06
N ASP A 61 -1.14 -10.24 12.17
CA ASP A 61 0.23 -10.71 12.31
C ASP A 61 0.21 -12.24 12.51
N PRO A 62 0.77 -13.03 11.58
CA PRO A 62 0.76 -14.49 11.68
C PRO A 62 1.61 -15.03 12.84
N GLN A 63 2.56 -14.24 13.39
CA GLN A 63 3.37 -14.67 14.53
C GLN A 63 2.56 -14.66 15.84
N THR A 64 1.59 -13.77 15.94
CA THR A 64 0.77 -13.59 17.16
C THR A 64 -0.65 -14.11 16.99
N GLY A 65 -1.13 -14.24 15.76
CA GLY A 65 -2.54 -14.49 15.45
C GLY A 65 -3.45 -13.31 15.78
N GLN A 66 -2.89 -12.12 16.01
CA GLN A 66 -3.61 -10.92 16.42
C GLN A 66 -3.51 -9.81 15.36
N PRO A 67 -4.46 -8.86 15.34
CA PRO A 67 -4.34 -7.64 14.54
C PRO A 67 -3.02 -6.89 14.78
N ILE A 68 -2.44 -6.35 13.72
CA ILE A 68 -1.25 -5.47 13.83
C ILE A 68 -1.57 -4.22 14.66
N THR A 69 -0.60 -3.75 15.44
CA THR A 69 -0.78 -2.66 16.42
C THR A 69 0.12 -1.44 16.19
N HIS A 70 1.00 -1.48 15.19
CA HIS A 70 1.88 -0.36 14.86
C HIS A 70 1.16 0.75 14.10
N LYS A 71 1.84 1.90 13.93
CA LYS A 71 1.27 3.12 13.35
C LYS A 71 1.38 3.26 11.83
N LEU A 72 1.94 2.27 11.11
CA LEU A 72 1.98 2.30 9.65
C LEU A 72 0.55 2.28 9.09
N VAL A 73 0.22 3.29 8.29
CA VAL A 73 -1.17 3.58 7.91
C VAL A 73 -1.51 3.04 6.51
N SER A 74 -0.54 3.07 5.61
CA SER A 74 -0.66 2.54 4.26
C SER A 74 0.70 2.11 3.72
N VAL A 75 0.70 1.10 2.87
CA VAL A 75 1.84 0.70 2.06
C VAL A 75 1.36 0.61 0.62
N THR A 76 1.95 1.37 -0.29
CA THR A 76 1.73 1.25 -1.73
C THR A 76 2.98 0.67 -2.38
N VAL A 77 2.85 -0.39 -3.15
CA VAL A 77 3.96 -1.07 -3.84
C VAL A 77 3.73 -1.04 -5.33
N ILE A 78 4.79 -0.70 -6.09
CA ILE A 78 4.86 -0.91 -7.54
C ILE A 78 5.81 -2.07 -7.81
N ALA A 79 5.39 -3.05 -8.59
CA ALA A 79 6.15 -4.25 -8.90
C ALA A 79 5.93 -4.68 -10.37
N PRO A 80 6.74 -5.61 -10.92
CA PRO A 80 6.56 -6.11 -12.29
C PRO A 80 5.14 -6.65 -12.53
N THR A 81 4.56 -7.34 -11.55
CA THR A 81 3.16 -7.79 -11.60
C THR A 81 2.31 -7.23 -10.47
N ALA A 82 1.01 -7.11 -10.72
CA ALA A 82 0.05 -6.71 -9.69
C ALA A 82 -0.06 -7.75 -8.56
N LEU A 83 0.21 -9.02 -8.85
CA LEU A 83 0.29 -10.10 -7.88
C LEU A 83 1.42 -9.86 -6.87
N GLU A 84 2.63 -9.55 -7.36
CA GLU A 84 3.77 -9.25 -6.50
C GLU A 84 3.50 -8.01 -5.65
N ALA A 85 2.94 -6.95 -6.25
CA ALA A 85 2.60 -5.73 -5.52
C ALA A 85 1.63 -5.99 -4.37
N ASP A 86 0.59 -6.81 -4.60
CA ASP A 86 -0.43 -7.16 -3.60
C ASP A 86 0.12 -8.10 -2.51
N GLY A 87 1.07 -8.97 -2.85
CA GLY A 87 1.76 -9.78 -1.84
C GLY A 87 2.67 -8.93 -0.95
N TRP A 88 3.45 -8.05 -1.56
CA TRP A 88 4.40 -7.19 -0.85
C TRP A 88 3.71 -6.17 0.03
N ASP A 89 2.63 -5.52 -0.43
CA ASP A 89 1.99 -4.48 0.36
C ASP A 89 1.49 -4.99 1.73
N THR A 90 0.96 -6.21 1.77
CA THR A 90 0.42 -6.83 2.98
C THR A 90 1.54 -7.36 3.86
N GLY A 91 2.57 -7.99 3.28
CA GLY A 91 3.74 -8.43 4.03
C GLY A 91 4.47 -7.27 4.71
N LEU A 92 4.70 -6.18 3.99
CA LEU A 92 5.32 -4.96 4.53
C LEU A 92 4.41 -4.28 5.57
N MET A 93 3.09 -4.28 5.34
CA MET A 93 2.12 -3.82 6.32
C MET A 93 2.17 -4.66 7.61
N VAL A 94 2.42 -5.97 7.55
CA VAL A 94 2.58 -6.82 8.75
C VAL A 94 3.88 -6.53 9.49
N LEU A 95 4.98 -6.29 8.76
CA LEU A 95 6.31 -6.06 9.34
C LEU A 95 6.40 -4.76 10.15
N GLY A 96 5.58 -3.78 9.81
CA GLY A 96 5.65 -2.43 10.37
C GLY A 96 6.83 -1.61 9.84
N PRO A 97 6.90 -0.32 10.19
CA PRO A 97 7.65 0.68 9.41
C PRO A 97 9.16 0.41 9.37
N GLU A 98 9.76 0.02 10.49
CA GLU A 98 11.22 -0.14 10.59
C GLU A 98 11.71 -1.37 9.81
N LYS A 99 11.08 -2.53 10.03
CA LYS A 99 11.43 -3.78 9.34
C LYS A 99 11.06 -3.73 7.87
N ALA A 100 9.90 -3.14 7.53
CA ALA A 100 9.52 -2.92 6.14
C ALA A 100 10.57 -2.07 5.40
N GLN A 101 11.04 -0.97 6.00
CA GLN A 101 12.10 -0.14 5.40
C GLN A 101 13.42 -0.91 5.18
N GLN A 102 13.76 -1.83 6.08
CA GLN A 102 14.94 -2.68 5.89
C GLN A 102 14.76 -3.58 4.66
N VAL A 103 13.66 -4.34 4.59
CA VAL A 103 13.35 -5.23 3.47
C VAL A 103 13.29 -4.47 2.14
N VAL A 104 12.64 -3.31 2.13
CA VAL A 104 12.55 -2.45 0.93
C VAL A 104 13.93 -2.08 0.39
N ARG A 105 14.89 -1.76 1.26
CA ARG A 105 16.26 -1.44 0.85
C ARG A 105 17.05 -2.66 0.39
N GLU A 106 16.90 -3.77 1.07
CA GLU A 106 17.61 -5.02 0.76
C GLU A 106 17.16 -5.62 -0.58
N GLU A 107 15.85 -5.60 -0.85
CA GLU A 107 15.24 -6.18 -2.05
C GLU A 107 15.08 -5.18 -3.20
N GLY A 108 15.37 -3.90 -2.98
CA GLY A 108 15.26 -2.86 -4.01
C GLY A 108 13.82 -2.58 -4.48
N LEU A 109 12.85 -2.63 -3.56
CA LEU A 109 11.43 -2.49 -3.88
C LEU A 109 11.01 -1.02 -4.09
N ALA A 110 10.11 -0.78 -5.05
CA ALA A 110 9.49 0.53 -5.25
C ALA A 110 8.26 0.68 -4.33
N VAL A 111 8.47 1.28 -3.15
CA VAL A 111 7.45 1.36 -2.10
C VAL A 111 7.24 2.78 -1.60
N TYR A 112 5.99 3.10 -1.29
CA TYR A 112 5.55 4.32 -0.63
C TYR A 112 4.86 3.98 0.70
N MET A 113 5.30 4.59 1.82
CA MET A 113 4.81 4.35 3.18
C MET A 113 4.68 5.65 3.97
#